data_AF-U6KJQ1-F1
#
_entry.id   AF-U6KJQ1-F1
#
_cell.length_a   1.000
_cell.length_b   1.000
_cell.length_c   1.000
_cell.angle_alpha   90.00
_cell.angle_beta   90.00
_cell.angle_gamma   90.00
#
_symmetry.space_group_name_H-M   'P 1'
#
loop_
_entity.id
_entity.type
_entity.pdbx_description
1 polymer ?
#
loop_
_entity_poly.entity_id
_entity_poly.type
_entity_poly.pdbx_seq_one_letter_code
_entity_poly.pdbx_strand_id
1 'polypeptide(L)'
;MVPKTERPPVPNPYAIDYAPTDRATCKGCDGRIGLDSLRFIRKVWSRFHDGFDELKYHLRCGKKYTDNLAEIRRREETQRCDMEPQSTSYGRPAVQAVKRRSDAIWSLKALLMEIPKKQLLPILDANGIPYNDKKISVGEAAHIVADGFMFGKFPPCQICGNSALVQVSE
;
A
#
# COMPACT_ATOMS: atom_id res chain seq x y z
N MET A 1 8.17 -23.84 19.47
CA MET A 1 8.30 -23.33 18.09
C MET A 1 7.77 -24.42 17.16
N VAL A 2 6.79 -24.11 16.30
CA VAL A 2 6.23 -25.10 15.36
C VAL A 2 7.33 -25.60 14.41
N PRO A 3 7.47 -26.93 14.22
CA PRO A 3 8.40 -27.50 13.25
C PRO A 3 8.21 -26.84 11.87
N LYS A 4 9.32 -26.57 11.16
CA LYS A 4 9.28 -25.90 9.84
C LYS A 4 8.41 -26.62 8.81
N THR A 5 8.16 -27.92 9.01
CA THR A 5 7.39 -28.82 8.15
C THR A 5 5.87 -28.67 8.27
N GLU A 6 5.36 -27.97 9.27
CA GLU A 6 3.91 -27.89 9.56
C GLU A 6 3.32 -26.48 9.43
N ARG A 7 4.09 -25.52 8.89
CA ARG A 7 3.59 -24.13 8.78
C ARG A 7 2.54 -24.02 7.68
N PRO A 8 1.42 -23.32 7.92
CA PRO A 8 0.42 -23.09 6.89
C PRO A 8 1.00 -22.22 5.76
N PRO A 9 0.38 -22.24 4.57
CA PRO A 9 0.78 -21.38 3.47
C PRO A 9 0.78 -19.91 3.91
N VAL A 10 1.73 -19.12 3.38
CA VAL A 10 1.84 -17.71 3.72
C VAL A 10 0.62 -16.97 3.17
N PRO A 11 -0.20 -16.33 4.02
CA PRO A 11 -1.34 -15.58 3.55
C PRO A 11 -0.87 -14.31 2.85
N ASN A 12 -1.35 -14.12 1.61
CA ASN A 12 -1.07 -12.97 0.76
C ASN A 12 0.44 -12.74 0.59
N PRO A 13 1.11 -13.65 -0.13
CA PRO A 13 2.56 -13.69 -0.19
C PRO A 13 3.18 -12.53 -0.97
N TYR A 14 2.39 -11.80 -1.77
CA TYR A 14 2.90 -10.77 -2.67
C TYR A 14 2.25 -9.41 -2.41
N ALA A 15 3.05 -8.35 -2.50
CA ALA A 15 2.57 -6.97 -2.46
C ALA A 15 3.46 -6.07 -3.34
N ILE A 16 2.93 -4.92 -3.75
CA ILE A 16 3.71 -3.85 -4.37
C ILE A 16 3.48 -2.57 -3.56
N ASP A 17 4.54 -1.80 -3.34
CA ASP A 17 4.46 -0.48 -2.71
C ASP A 17 5.51 0.48 -3.30
N TYR A 18 5.33 1.77 -3.04
CA TYR A 18 6.40 2.75 -3.20
C TYR A 18 7.35 2.62 -2.02
N ALA A 19 8.65 2.62 -2.29
CA ALA A 19 9.66 2.48 -1.24
C ALA A 19 9.66 3.73 -0.32
N PRO A 20 9.34 3.60 0.98
CA PRO A 20 9.29 4.75 1.89
C PRO A 20 10.69 5.28 2.26
N THR A 21 11.76 4.51 1.95
CA THR A 21 13.16 4.88 2.17
C THR A 21 14.04 4.19 1.13
N ASP A 22 15.22 4.74 0.87
CA ASP A 22 16.24 4.23 -0.07
C ASP A 22 17.21 3.18 0.55
N ARG A 23 16.91 2.72 1.77
CA ARG A 23 17.77 1.80 2.55
C ARG A 23 17.60 0.32 2.17
N ALA A 24 16.60 0.00 1.35
CA ALA A 24 16.30 -1.36 0.98
C ALA A 24 17.24 -1.86 -0.14
N THR A 25 17.75 -3.07 0.02
CA THR A 25 18.54 -3.76 -1.01
C THR A 25 17.69 -4.85 -1.66
N CYS A 26 17.67 -4.86 -3.00
CA CYS A 26 16.94 -5.83 -3.79
C CYS A 26 17.50 -7.24 -3.60
N LYS A 27 16.69 -8.20 -3.17
CA LYS A 27 17.08 -9.60 -2.97
C LYS A 27 17.25 -10.41 -4.27
N GLY A 28 17.11 -9.76 -5.43
CA GLY A 28 17.26 -10.40 -6.74
C GLY A 28 18.54 -10.02 -7.48
N CYS A 29 19.06 -8.80 -7.26
CA CYS A 29 20.24 -8.29 -7.96
C CYS A 29 21.19 -7.51 -7.05
N ASP A 30 20.94 -7.50 -5.73
CA ASP A 30 21.71 -6.79 -4.69
C ASP A 30 21.90 -5.27 -4.89
N GLY A 31 21.15 -4.67 -5.82
CA GLY A 31 21.12 -3.23 -6.03
C GLY A 31 20.23 -2.50 -5.02
N ARG A 32 20.52 -1.21 -4.79
CA ARG A 32 19.66 -0.35 -3.95
C ARG A 32 18.29 -0.12 -4.60
N ILE A 33 17.26 -0.04 -3.78
CA ILE A 33 15.91 0.38 -4.16
C ILE A 33 15.78 1.85 -3.75
N GLY A 34 15.55 2.74 -4.72
CA GLY A 34 15.47 4.17 -4.48
C GLY A 34 14.26 4.57 -3.64
N LEU A 35 14.35 5.70 -2.94
CA LEU A 35 13.20 6.34 -2.29
C LEU A 35 12.11 6.58 -3.33
N ASP A 36 10.86 6.33 -2.96
CA ASP A 36 9.67 6.50 -3.77
C ASP A 36 9.66 5.72 -5.09
N SER A 37 10.56 4.73 -5.23
CA SER A 37 10.52 3.80 -6.37
C SER A 37 9.57 2.64 -6.10
N LEU A 38 8.82 2.22 -7.12
CA LEU A 38 8.00 1.02 -7.03
C LEU A 38 8.86 -0.22 -6.81
N ARG A 39 8.44 -1.05 -5.85
CA ARG A 39 9.11 -2.31 -5.53
C ARG A 39 8.11 -3.43 -5.30
N PHE A 40 8.57 -4.64 -5.53
CA PHE A 40 7.84 -5.87 -5.25
C PHE A 40 8.27 -6.43 -3.89
N ILE A 41 7.31 -6.82 -3.07
CA ILE A 41 7.51 -7.42 -1.76
C ILE A 41 7.02 -8.87 -1.79
N ARG A 42 7.88 -9.79 -1.34
CA ARG A 42 7.53 -11.18 -1.09
C ARG A 42 7.58 -11.46 0.41
N LYS A 43 6.43 -11.80 0.97
CA LYS A 43 6.28 -12.24 2.36
C LYS A 43 6.66 -13.71 2.47
N VAL A 44 7.53 -14.03 3.43
CA VAL A 44 7.97 -15.41 3.70
C VAL A 44 7.96 -15.68 5.19
N TRP A 45 7.87 -16.94 5.58
CA TRP A 45 8.05 -17.34 6.97
C TRP A 45 9.45 -16.97 7.47
N SER A 46 9.51 -16.24 8.59
CA SER A 46 10.79 -15.88 9.19
C SER A 46 11.49 -17.11 9.76
N ARG A 47 12.82 -17.11 9.64
CA ARG A 47 13.68 -18.13 10.26
C ARG A 47 13.96 -17.84 11.73
N PHE A 48 13.81 -16.60 12.16
CA PHE A 48 14.30 -16.12 13.45
C PHE A 48 13.20 -15.89 14.48
N HIS A 49 11.99 -15.52 14.05
CA HIS A 49 10.87 -15.27 14.95
C HIS A 49 9.57 -15.87 14.40
N ASP A 50 8.57 -15.97 15.28
CA ASP A 50 7.25 -16.41 14.90
C ASP A 50 6.49 -15.28 14.18
N GLY A 51 6.65 -15.24 12.87
CA GLY A 51 6.14 -14.19 12.02
C GLY A 51 6.68 -14.28 10.61
N PHE A 52 6.56 -13.19 9.87
CA PHE A 52 6.94 -13.13 8.47
C PHE A 52 8.06 -12.12 8.24
N ASP A 53 8.96 -12.46 7.33
CA ASP A 53 9.94 -11.55 6.78
C ASP A 53 9.46 -11.06 5.41
N GLU A 54 9.72 -9.77 5.13
CA GLU A 54 9.42 -9.16 3.84
C GLU A 54 10.71 -9.04 3.01
N LEU A 55 10.78 -9.82 1.93
CA LEU A 55 11.86 -9.74 0.95
C LEU A 55 11.50 -8.71 -0.11
N LYS A 56 12.39 -7.74 -0.30
CA LYS A 56 12.16 -6.59 -1.20
C LYS A 56 12.92 -6.80 -2.50
N TYR A 57 12.27 -6.51 -3.63
CA TYR A 57 12.80 -6.67 -4.98
C TYR A 57 12.46 -5.44 -5.81
N HIS A 58 13.29 -5.07 -6.78
CA HIS A 58 12.81 -4.22 -7.88
C HIS A 58 11.64 -4.91 -8.60
N LEU A 59 10.72 -4.15 -9.18
CA LEU A 59 9.58 -4.72 -9.94
C LEU A 59 10.02 -5.79 -10.95
N ARG A 60 11.02 -5.47 -11.77
CA ARG A 60 11.60 -6.40 -12.75
C ARG A 60 12.16 -7.68 -12.13
N CYS A 61 12.73 -7.60 -10.92
CA CYS A 61 13.33 -8.73 -10.23
C CYS A 61 12.27 -9.61 -9.55
N GLY A 62 11.12 -9.04 -9.19
CA GLY A 62 10.00 -9.73 -8.55
C GLY A 62 9.04 -10.42 -9.51
N LYS A 63 8.98 -9.98 -10.78
CA LYS A 63 8.03 -10.48 -11.80
C LYS A 63 7.96 -12.02 -11.88
N LYS A 64 9.07 -12.72 -11.66
CA LYS A 64 9.15 -14.19 -11.72
C LYS A 64 8.37 -14.96 -10.64
N TYR A 65 7.82 -14.28 -9.62
CA TYR A 65 7.16 -14.96 -8.49
C TYR A 65 5.64 -15.12 -8.68
N THR A 66 5.01 -14.26 -9.47
CA THR A 66 3.59 -14.41 -9.81
C THR A 66 3.30 -13.62 -11.08
N ASP A 67 2.57 -14.24 -12.00
CA ASP A 67 1.96 -13.57 -13.15
C ASP A 67 0.50 -13.16 -12.86
N ASN A 68 -0.05 -13.61 -11.73
CA ASN A 68 -1.41 -13.35 -11.32
C ASN A 68 -1.48 -12.03 -10.53
N LEU A 69 -1.92 -10.98 -11.20
CA LEU A 69 -2.09 -9.66 -10.60
C LEU A 69 -3.08 -9.62 -9.42
N ALA A 70 -4.01 -10.58 -9.33
CA ALA A 70 -4.97 -10.65 -8.23
C ALA A 70 -4.32 -11.12 -6.91
N GLU A 71 -3.15 -11.79 -6.96
CA GLU A 71 -2.45 -12.23 -5.75
C GLU A 71 -1.58 -11.13 -5.13
N ILE A 72 -1.41 -10.00 -5.83
CA ILE A 72 -0.54 -8.90 -5.44
C ILE A 72 -1.34 -7.85 -4.67
N ARG A 73 -1.15 -7.80 -3.36
CA ARG A 73 -1.75 -6.77 -2.50
C ARG A 73 -1.21 -5.38 -2.76
N ARG A 74 -2.02 -4.37 -2.40
CA ARG A 74 -1.75 -2.93 -2.55
C ARG A 74 -1.51 -2.48 -4.01
N ARG A 75 -1.90 -3.29 -4.98
CA ARG A 75 -1.93 -2.89 -6.39
C ARG A 75 -2.82 -1.67 -6.61
N GLU A 76 -3.96 -1.60 -5.94
CA GLU A 76 -4.92 -0.49 -6.07
C GLU A 76 -4.40 0.82 -5.46
N GLU A 77 -3.45 0.73 -4.53
CA GLU A 77 -2.75 1.85 -3.88
C GLU A 77 -1.46 2.22 -4.62
N THR A 78 -1.23 1.69 -5.82
CA THR A 78 -0.23 2.23 -6.74
C THR A 78 -0.89 3.13 -7.75
N GLN A 79 -0.23 4.22 -8.15
CA GLN A 79 -0.80 5.10 -9.15
C GLN A 79 -1.01 4.29 -10.43
N ARG A 80 -2.24 4.29 -10.95
CA ARG A 80 -2.62 3.40 -12.07
C ARG A 80 -1.80 3.64 -13.34
N CYS A 81 -1.23 4.84 -13.48
CA CYS A 81 -0.32 5.22 -14.56
C CYS A 81 1.04 4.52 -14.49
N ASP A 82 1.51 4.11 -13.31
CA ASP A 82 2.86 3.54 -13.13
C ASP A 82 2.88 2.02 -13.34
N MET A 83 1.70 1.38 -13.33
CA MET A 83 1.54 -0.07 -13.44
C MET A 83 1.40 -0.59 -14.89
N GLU A 84 1.43 0.27 -15.92
CA GLU A 84 1.71 -0.01 -17.35
C GLU A 84 1.21 1.16 -18.26
N PRO A 85 1.88 1.44 -19.39
CA PRO A 85 1.47 2.45 -20.35
C PRO A 85 0.28 1.94 -21.19
N GLN A 86 -0.86 2.64 -21.13
CA GLN A 86 -1.96 2.60 -22.12
C GLN A 86 -2.35 1.20 -22.65
N SER A 87 -3.03 0.38 -21.85
CA SER A 87 -3.71 -0.80 -22.40
C SER A 87 -4.97 -0.40 -23.20
N THR A 88 -5.35 -1.21 -24.19
CA THR A 88 -6.54 -0.98 -25.04
C THR A 88 -7.86 -0.88 -24.25
N SER A 89 -7.86 -1.32 -22.97
CA SER A 89 -9.03 -1.31 -22.09
C SER A 89 -9.33 0.04 -21.45
N TYR A 90 -8.43 1.04 -21.53
CA TYR A 90 -8.62 2.37 -20.92
C TYR A 90 -9.76 3.20 -21.56
N GLY A 91 -10.24 2.80 -22.75
CA GLY A 91 -11.38 3.44 -23.40
C GLY A 91 -12.76 3.03 -22.85
N ARG A 92 -12.85 1.99 -22.00
CA ARG A 92 -14.14 1.55 -21.45
C ARG A 92 -14.65 2.53 -20.38
N PRO A 93 -15.94 2.97 -20.42
CA PRO A 93 -16.47 3.94 -19.45
C PRO A 93 -16.32 3.52 -17.98
N ALA A 94 -16.53 2.24 -17.67
CA ALA A 94 -16.34 1.72 -16.31
C ALA A 94 -14.89 1.86 -15.83
N VAL A 95 -13.91 1.59 -16.70
CA VAL A 95 -12.48 1.72 -16.39
C VAL A 95 -12.09 3.19 -16.25
N GLN A 96 -12.68 4.09 -17.04
CA GLN A 96 -12.49 5.54 -16.91
C GLN A 96 -13.06 6.10 -15.61
N ALA A 97 -14.24 5.66 -15.19
CA ALA A 97 -14.84 6.10 -13.93
C ALA A 97 -13.95 5.72 -12.73
N VAL A 98 -13.47 4.47 -12.69
CA VAL A 98 -12.53 4.00 -11.65
C VAL A 98 -11.20 4.77 -11.73
N LYS A 99 -10.70 5.03 -12.95
CA LYS A 99 -9.49 5.85 -13.15
C LYS A 99 -9.63 7.23 -12.54
N ARG A 100 -10.71 7.95 -12.88
CA ARG A 100 -10.96 9.32 -12.42
C ARG A 100 -11.00 9.40 -10.90
N ARG A 101 -11.62 8.41 -10.24
CA ARG A 101 -11.64 8.31 -8.77
C ARG A 101 -10.24 8.15 -8.19
N SER A 102 -9.45 7.22 -8.73
CA SER A 102 -8.06 7.00 -8.29
C SER A 102 -7.20 8.24 -8.52
N ASP A 103 -7.23 8.82 -9.72
CA ASP A 103 -6.45 10.01 -10.09
C ASP A 103 -6.77 11.21 -9.19
N ALA A 104 -8.03 11.36 -8.76
CA ALA A 104 -8.44 12.43 -7.85
C ALA A 104 -7.81 12.27 -6.44
N ILE A 105 -7.81 11.06 -5.88
CA ILE A 105 -7.15 10.78 -4.60
C ILE A 105 -5.65 11.06 -4.70
N TRP A 106 -5.00 10.60 -5.78
CA TRP A 106 -3.57 10.83 -6.00
C TRP A 106 -3.22 12.30 -6.17
N SER A 107 -4.04 13.04 -6.91
CA SER A 107 -3.86 14.48 -7.13
C SER A 107 -3.99 15.25 -5.82
N LEU A 108 -4.99 14.93 -4.99
CA LEU A 108 -5.16 15.52 -3.67
C LEU A 108 -4.03 15.12 -2.72
N LYS A 109 -3.63 13.84 -2.70
CA LYS A 109 -2.50 13.34 -1.92
C LYS A 109 -1.22 14.10 -2.25
N ALA A 110 -0.92 14.35 -3.53
CA ALA A 110 0.25 15.10 -3.94
C ALA A 110 0.26 16.52 -3.37
N LEU A 111 -0.89 17.22 -3.39
CA LEU A 111 -1.03 18.54 -2.77
C LEU A 111 -0.85 18.49 -1.24
N LEU A 112 -1.39 17.45 -0.60
CA LEU A 112 -1.30 17.27 0.86
C LEU A 112 0.11 16.86 1.32
N MET A 113 0.92 16.26 0.46
CA MET A 113 2.31 15.90 0.78
C MET A 113 3.21 17.12 0.98
N GLU A 114 2.85 18.28 0.42
CA GLU A 114 3.53 19.56 0.65
C GLU A 114 3.26 20.12 2.06
N ILE A 115 2.23 19.62 2.74
CA ILE A 115 1.86 20.03 4.09
C ILE A 115 2.69 19.23 5.12
N PRO A 116 3.29 19.88 6.12
CA PRO A 116 4.08 19.18 7.12
C PRO A 116 3.20 18.21 7.92
N LYS A 117 3.74 17.03 8.25
CA LYS A 117 3.08 15.98 9.04
C LYS A 117 2.30 16.54 10.24
N LYS A 118 2.90 17.48 10.97
CA LYS A 118 2.32 18.10 12.18
C LYS A 118 0.99 18.82 11.95
N GLN A 119 0.68 19.22 10.71
CA GLN A 119 -0.59 19.85 10.35
C GLN A 119 -1.59 18.82 9.78
N LEU A 120 -1.11 17.71 9.23
CA LEU A 120 -1.98 16.61 8.78
C LEU A 120 -2.55 15.81 9.96
N LEU A 121 -1.76 15.58 11.03
CA LEU A 121 -2.20 14.80 12.19
C LEU A 121 -3.44 15.39 12.89
N PRO A 122 -3.53 16.71 13.15
CA PRO A 122 -4.74 17.31 13.73
C PRO A 122 -6.01 17.09 12.90
N ILE A 123 -5.90 16.95 11.57
CA ILE A 123 -7.05 16.63 10.71
C ILE A 123 -7.54 15.22 11.02
N LEU A 124 -6.62 14.26 11.19
CA LEU A 124 -6.96 12.89 11.57
C LEU A 124 -7.58 12.85 12.98
N ASP A 125 -6.99 13.56 13.93
CA ASP A 125 -7.47 13.65 15.31
C ASP A 125 -8.88 14.26 15.39
N ALA A 126 -9.12 15.37 14.68
CA ALA A 126 -10.42 16.03 14.62
C ALA A 126 -11.52 15.13 14.03
N ASN A 127 -11.14 14.19 13.17
CA ASN A 127 -12.05 13.19 12.60
C ASN A 127 -12.08 11.87 13.39
N GLY A 128 -11.34 11.76 14.50
CA GLY A 128 -11.27 10.54 15.31
C GLY A 128 -10.77 9.33 14.51
N ILE A 129 -9.85 9.56 13.56
CA ILE A 129 -9.23 8.52 12.75
C ILE A 129 -8.01 8.00 13.52
N PRO A 130 -7.96 6.71 13.89
CA PRO A 130 -6.83 6.17 14.63
C PRO A 130 -5.62 5.98 13.72
N TYR A 131 -4.43 6.36 14.18
CA TYR A 131 -3.16 6.13 13.49
C TYR A 131 -2.02 5.84 14.49
N ASN A 132 -0.85 5.45 13.97
CA ASN A 132 0.34 5.24 14.78
C ASN A 132 1.33 6.38 14.57
N ASP A 133 1.41 7.31 15.52
CA ASP A 133 2.21 8.54 15.46
C ASP A 133 3.69 8.28 15.11
N LYS A 134 4.23 7.17 15.63
CA LYS A 134 5.64 6.77 15.47
C LYS A 134 5.93 6.18 14.11
N LYS A 135 4.95 5.53 13.47
CA LYS A 135 5.14 4.79 12.22
C LYS A 135 4.56 5.49 10.99
N ILE A 136 3.55 6.34 11.16
CA ILE A 136 2.84 6.95 10.03
C ILE A 136 3.79 7.87 9.23
N SER A 137 3.85 7.63 7.92
CA SER A 137 4.58 8.49 6.99
C SER A 137 3.74 9.71 6.57
N VAL A 138 4.38 10.77 6.05
CA VAL A 138 3.65 11.92 5.48
C VAL A 138 2.73 11.47 4.35
N GLY A 139 3.22 10.62 3.46
CA GLY A 139 2.44 10.09 2.34
C GLY A 139 1.24 9.26 2.77
N GLU A 140 1.38 8.47 3.85
CA GLU A 140 0.28 7.69 4.43
C GLU A 140 -0.76 8.60 5.08
N ALA A 141 -0.34 9.60 5.87
CA ALA A 141 -1.25 10.59 6.44
C ALA A 141 -2.00 11.37 5.35
N ALA A 142 -1.29 11.84 4.33
CA ALA A 142 -1.86 12.53 3.18
C ALA A 142 -2.86 11.64 2.42
N HIS A 143 -2.58 10.34 2.28
CA HIS A 143 -3.48 9.40 1.62
C HIS A 143 -4.78 9.20 2.41
N ILE A 144 -4.69 8.99 3.73
CA ILE A 144 -5.87 8.82 4.60
C ILE A 144 -6.75 10.08 4.58
N VAL A 145 -6.13 11.27 4.64
CA VAL A 145 -6.86 12.54 4.55
C VAL A 145 -7.52 12.70 3.17
N ALA A 146 -6.81 12.37 2.09
CA ALA A 146 -7.38 12.43 0.74
C ALA A 146 -8.56 11.47 0.55
N ASP A 147 -8.45 10.24 1.05
CA ASP A 147 -9.51 9.24 1.02
C ASP A 147 -10.75 9.71 1.80
N GLY A 148 -10.56 10.17 3.03
CA GLY A 148 -11.63 10.71 3.87
C GLY A 148 -12.31 11.94 3.26
N PHE A 149 -11.57 12.78 2.52
CA PHE A 149 -12.14 13.92 1.80
C PHE A 149 -13.00 13.47 0.60
N MET A 150 -12.58 12.43 -0.11
CA MET A 150 -13.25 11.95 -1.32
C MET A 150 -14.47 11.07 -1.02
N PHE A 151 -14.44 10.27 0.04
CA PHE A 151 -15.49 9.28 0.35
C PHE A 151 -16.21 9.52 1.67
N GLY A 152 -15.67 10.37 2.54
CA GLY A 152 -16.17 10.58 3.89
C GLY A 152 -15.66 9.55 4.90
N LYS A 153 -15.97 9.78 6.17
CA LYS A 153 -15.58 8.90 7.27
C LYS A 153 -16.48 7.66 7.31
N PHE A 154 -15.88 6.48 7.41
CA PHE A 154 -16.63 5.25 7.66
C PHE A 154 -17.36 5.29 9.02
N PRO A 155 -18.55 4.66 9.13
CA PRO A 155 -19.20 4.50 10.41
C PRO A 155 -18.34 3.66 11.37
N PRO A 156 -18.52 3.79 12.69
CA PRO A 156 -17.85 2.91 13.63
C PRO A 156 -18.23 1.45 13.38
N CYS A 157 -17.30 0.53 13.68
CA CYS A 157 -17.57 -0.90 13.60
C CYS A 157 -18.77 -1.27 14.48
N GLN A 158 -19.76 -1.96 13.93
CA GLN A 158 -20.98 -2.33 14.65
C GLN A 158 -20.73 -3.34 15.79
N ILE A 159 -19.58 -4.03 15.78
CA ILE A 159 -19.22 -5.05 16.77
C ILE A 159 -18.41 -4.44 17.92
N CYS A 160 -17.37 -3.67 17.60
CA CYS A 160 -16.44 -3.14 18.61
C CYS A 160 -16.56 -1.63 18.86
N GLY A 161 -17.38 -0.91 18.10
CA GLY A 161 -17.57 0.54 18.22
C GLY A 161 -16.40 1.40 17.71
N ASN A 162 -15.28 0.79 17.29
CA ASN A 162 -14.09 1.53 16.89
C ASN A 162 -14.27 2.18 15.51
N SER A 163 -13.78 3.42 15.36
CA SER A 163 -13.74 4.17 14.08
C SER A 163 -12.52 3.82 13.22
N ALA A 164 -12.12 2.54 13.22
CA ALA A 164 -10.89 2.05 12.57
C ALA A 164 -11.17 1.24 11.30
N LEU A 165 -12.36 1.37 10.72
CA LEU A 165 -12.66 0.70 9.45
C LEU A 165 -11.78 1.31 8.34
N VAL A 166 -11.11 0.43 7.62
CA VAL A 166 -10.26 0.76 6.48
C VAL A 166 -10.73 -0.04 5.28
N GLN A 167 -10.61 0.53 4.09
CA GLN A 167 -10.89 -0.21 2.87
C GLN A 167 -9.84 -1.31 2.72
N VAL A 168 -10.27 -2.57 2.83
CA VAL A 168 -9.40 -3.72 2.58
C VAL A 168 -9.47 -4.01 1.08
N SER A 169 -8.37 -3.85 0.37
CA SER A 169 -8.25 -4.33 -1.01
C SER A 169 -8.18 -5.86 -0.97
N GLU A 170 -9.15 -6.52 -1.60
CA GLU A 170 -9.16 -7.98 -1.82
C GLU A 170 -8.13 -8.38 -2.88
#